data_AF-A0A9P4HJ32-F1
#
_entry.id   AF-A0A9P4HJ32-F1
#
_cell.length_a   1.000
_cell.length_b   1.000
_cell.length_c   1.000
_cell.angle_alpha   90.00
_cell.angle_beta   90.00
_cell.angle_gamma   90.00
#
_symmetry.space_group_name_H-M   'P 1'
#
loop_
_entity.id
_entity.type
_entity.pdbx_description
1 polymer ?
#
loop_
_entity_poly.entity_id
_entity_poly.type
_entity_poly.pdbx_seq_one_letter_code
_entity_poly.pdbx_strand_id
1 'polypeptide(L)'
;MWHGMRKAASDELSKAVDGILAQGTTPKQIVVTGFSMGGGVSTMAFTDIVEHIRNTWGSHNLGSLLQHLTFAAVAAGDQGFHTVLNNLYERYQIKAWDFMSHRDWTVHTHHFAFRSWRGHRYILPEAVVQHCGAEFGPQGHFILGCLKAAEWMESNGTDQVKSAYSY
;
A
#
# COMPACT_ATOMS: atom_id res chain seq x y z
N MET A 1 -12.15 -15.84 -3.62
CA MET A 1 -10.77 -15.59 -4.09
C MET A 1 -9.96 -14.82 -3.05
N TRP A 2 -10.38 -13.60 -2.72
CA TRP A 2 -9.74 -12.71 -1.74
C TRP A 2 -9.38 -13.33 -0.38
N HIS A 3 -10.29 -14.07 0.27
CA HIS A 3 -9.99 -14.74 1.54
C HIS A 3 -8.91 -15.83 1.44
N GLY A 4 -8.85 -16.55 0.31
CA GLY A 4 -7.81 -17.55 0.07
C GLY A 4 -6.43 -16.91 -0.12
N MET A 5 -6.38 -15.78 -0.84
CA MET A 5 -5.16 -14.99 -1.02
C MET A 5 -4.69 -14.36 0.29
N ARG A 6 -5.62 -13.88 1.13
CA ARG A 6 -5.32 -13.42 2.49
C ARG A 6 -4.65 -14.51 3.32
N LYS A 7 -5.20 -15.73 3.33
CA LYS A 7 -4.60 -16.86 4.06
C LYS A 7 -3.19 -17.16 3.59
N ALA A 8 -2.98 -17.26 2.28
CA ALA A 8 -1.66 -17.50 1.71
C ALA A 8 -0.65 -16.39 2.10
N ALA A 9 -1.10 -15.12 2.09
CA ALA A 9 -0.26 -14.01 2.53
C ALA A 9 0.12 -14.11 4.02
N SER A 10 -0.81 -14.51 4.90
CA SER A 10 -0.53 -14.73 6.32
C SER A 10 0.42 -15.90 6.58
N ASP A 11 0.30 -16.98 5.80
CA ASP A 11 1.19 -18.14 5.91
C ASP A 11 2.62 -17.76 5.50
N GLU A 12 2.80 -17.01 4.40
CA GLU A 12 4.11 -16.52 3.96
C GLU A 12 4.70 -15.47 4.91
N LEU A 13 3.88 -14.58 5.48
CA LEU A 13 4.31 -13.65 6.53
C LEU A 13 4.90 -14.42 7.72
N SER A 14 4.20 -15.44 8.21
CA SER A 14 4.63 -16.21 9.38
C SER A 14 5.98 -16.87 9.13
N LYS A 15 6.17 -17.48 7.96
CA LYS A 15 7.46 -18.07 7.55
C LYS A 15 8.59 -17.05 7.52
N ALA A 16 8.32 -15.85 6.98
CA ALA A 16 9.32 -14.79 6.91
C ALA A 16 9.72 -14.30 8.32
N VAL A 17 8.74 -14.13 9.21
CA VAL A 17 8.98 -13.75 10.61
C VAL A 17 9.79 -14.81 11.34
N ASP A 18 9.42 -16.09 11.20
CA ASP A 18 10.16 -17.20 11.79
C ASP A 18 11.63 -17.21 11.33
N GLY A 19 11.85 -16.96 10.03
CA GLY A 19 13.20 -16.86 9.46
C GLY A 19 14.04 -15.71 10.04
N ILE A 20 13.42 -14.57 10.35
CA ILE A 20 14.09 -13.42 10.98
C ILE A 20 14.40 -13.71 12.45
N LEU A 21 13.44 -14.30 13.17
CA LEU A 21 13.60 -14.69 14.58
C LEU A 21 14.69 -15.73 14.76
N ALA A 22 14.78 -16.71 13.85
CA ALA A 22 15.83 -17.73 13.87
C ALA A 22 17.24 -17.14 13.75
N GLN A 23 17.37 -15.95 13.16
CA GLN A 23 18.64 -15.21 13.08
C GLN A 23 18.94 -14.39 14.34
N GLY A 24 18.03 -14.35 15.32
CA GLY A 24 18.19 -13.57 16.55
C GLY A 24 18.16 -12.06 16.32
N THR A 25 17.54 -11.61 15.23
CA THR A 25 17.50 -10.19 14.86
C THR A 25 16.09 -9.60 14.93
N THR A 26 16.03 -8.27 15.04
CA THR A 26 14.78 -7.51 14.92
C THR A 26 14.88 -6.63 13.68
N PRO A 27 13.85 -6.58 12.83
CA PRO A 27 13.87 -5.73 11.65
C PRO A 27 13.89 -4.26 12.06
N LYS A 28 14.70 -3.45 11.35
CA LYS A 28 14.68 -1.99 11.52
C LYS A 28 13.42 -1.36 10.92
N GLN A 29 12.94 -1.95 9.83
CA GLN A 29 11.77 -1.53 9.08
C GLN A 29 11.20 -2.73 8.33
N ILE A 30 9.88 -2.77 8.22
CA ILE A 30 9.07 -3.73 7.49
C ILE A 30 8.20 -2.92 6.53
N VAL A 31 8.32 -3.21 5.25
CA VAL A 31 7.52 -2.59 4.21
C VAL A 31 6.60 -3.64 3.61
N VAL A 32 5.30 -3.46 3.82
CA VAL A 32 4.29 -4.29 3.17
C VAL A 32 3.92 -3.59 1.88
N THR A 33 4.03 -4.31 0.76
CA THR A 33 3.79 -3.74 -0.56
C THR A 33 2.97 -4.66 -1.44
N GLY A 34 2.31 -4.08 -2.44
CA GLY A 34 1.51 -4.81 -3.40
C GLY A 34 1.14 -3.95 -4.60
N PHE A 35 1.10 -4.57 -5.76
CA PHE A 35 0.69 -3.94 -7.01
C PHE A 35 -0.65 -4.49 -7.48
N SER A 36 -1.55 -3.62 -7.98
CA SER A 36 -2.83 -4.04 -8.57
C SER A 36 -3.63 -4.92 -7.60
N MET A 37 -4.03 -6.13 -8.02
CA MET A 37 -4.65 -7.12 -7.16
C MET A 37 -3.83 -7.44 -5.91
N GLY A 38 -2.50 -7.48 -6.01
CA GLY A 38 -1.60 -7.68 -4.86
C GLY A 38 -1.69 -6.57 -3.83
N GLY A 39 -1.92 -5.32 -4.27
CA GLY A 39 -2.22 -4.19 -3.37
C GLY A 39 -3.51 -4.44 -2.58
N GLY A 40 -4.55 -4.95 -3.25
CA GLY A 40 -5.79 -5.38 -2.60
C GLY A 40 -5.59 -6.53 -1.60
N VAL A 41 -4.78 -7.54 -1.94
CA VAL A 41 -4.43 -8.63 -1.01
C VAL A 41 -3.75 -8.09 0.24
N SER A 42 -2.70 -7.29 0.06
CA SER A 42 -1.95 -6.71 1.17
C SER A 42 -2.85 -5.84 2.07
N THR A 43 -3.78 -5.10 1.47
CA THR A 43 -4.79 -4.29 2.18
C THR A 43 -5.70 -5.14 3.07
N MET A 44 -6.22 -6.27 2.58
CA MET A 44 -7.07 -7.15 3.40
C MET A 44 -6.31 -7.90 4.48
N ALA A 45 -5.05 -8.27 4.20
CA ALA A 45 -4.20 -8.98 5.14
C ALA A 45 -3.60 -8.03 6.20
N PHE A 46 -3.66 -6.72 5.99
CA PHE A 46 -2.89 -5.76 6.76
C PHE A 46 -3.20 -5.77 8.27
N THR A 47 -4.46 -5.98 8.66
CA THR A 47 -4.84 -6.11 10.07
C THR A 47 -4.14 -7.30 10.73
N ASP A 48 -4.16 -8.46 10.08
CA ASP A 48 -3.48 -9.67 10.57
C ASP A 48 -1.96 -9.46 10.64
N ILE A 49 -1.39 -8.78 9.62
CA ILE A 49 0.04 -8.44 9.57
C ILE A 49 0.42 -7.57 10.77
N VAL A 50 -0.34 -6.51 11.05
CA VAL A 50 -0.11 -5.61 12.19
C VAL A 50 -0.17 -6.37 13.50
N GLU A 51 -1.17 -7.22 13.70
CA GLU A 51 -1.31 -8.00 14.92
C GLU A 51 -0.15 -8.98 15.10
N HIS A 52 0.25 -9.67 14.03
CA HIS A 52 1.37 -10.60 14.08
C HIS A 52 2.68 -9.88 14.42
N ILE A 53 3.01 -8.79 13.74
CA ILE A 53 4.20 -7.97 14.00
C ILE A 53 4.19 -7.43 15.44
N ARG A 54 3.04 -6.93 15.90
CA ARG A 54 2.89 -6.39 17.26
C ARG A 54 3.12 -7.47 18.31
N ASN A 55 2.61 -8.67 18.10
CA ASN A 55 2.76 -9.79 19.04
C ASN A 55 4.20 -10.33 19.05
N THR A 56 4.91 -10.24 17.92
CA THR A 56 6.28 -10.74 17.80
C THR A 56 7.32 -9.76 18.34
N TRP A 57 7.24 -8.49 17.96
CA TRP A 57 8.31 -7.50 18.26
C TRP A 57 7.88 -6.38 19.22
N GLY A 58 6.63 -6.36 19.67
CA GLY A 58 6.16 -5.52 20.77
C GLY A 58 6.26 -4.01 20.53
N SER A 59 5.16 -3.36 20.17
CA SER A 59 5.06 -1.89 20.27
C SER A 59 3.62 -1.39 20.20
N HIS A 60 3.31 -0.35 20.98
CA HIS A 60 2.09 0.45 20.80
C HIS A 60 2.20 1.44 19.65
N ASN A 61 3.41 1.73 19.17
CA ASN A 61 3.68 2.61 18.03
C ASN A 61 4.49 1.82 16.98
N LEU A 62 3.82 1.45 15.89
CA LEU A 62 4.46 0.72 14.79
C LEU A 62 4.93 1.65 13.67
N GLY A 63 4.72 2.97 13.77
CA GLY A 63 4.97 3.91 12.68
C GLY A 63 6.42 3.99 12.21
N SER A 64 7.39 3.71 13.09
CA SER A 64 8.80 3.62 12.71
C SER A 64 9.18 2.26 12.13
N LEU A 65 8.45 1.20 12.51
CA LEU A 65 8.76 -0.18 12.14
C LEU A 65 8.01 -0.62 10.88
N LEU A 66 6.78 -0.18 10.67
CA LEU A 66 5.88 -0.73 9.66
C LEU A 66 5.35 0.37 8.73
N GLN A 67 5.41 0.10 7.43
CA GLN A 67 4.84 0.94 6.39
C GLN A 67 4.03 0.10 5.40
N HIS A 68 2.99 0.69 4.83
CA HIS A 68 2.17 0.07 3.81
C HIS A 68 2.24 0.88 2.50
N LEU A 69 2.86 0.32 1.48
CA LEU A 69 3.12 0.99 0.21
C LEU A 69 2.53 0.18 -0.94
N THR A 70 1.39 0.62 -1.48
CA THR A 70 0.77 -0.04 -2.63
C THR A 70 0.92 0.78 -3.90
N PHE A 71 0.79 0.09 -5.03
CA PHE A 71 0.88 0.68 -6.36
C PHE A 71 -0.35 0.27 -7.15
N ALA A 72 -1.14 1.25 -7.59
CA ALA A 72 -2.36 1.05 -8.35
C ALA A 72 -3.27 -0.03 -7.72
N ALA A 73 -3.42 -0.01 -6.39
CA ALA A 73 -4.10 -1.08 -5.69
C ALA A 73 -5.55 -1.21 -6.12
N VAL A 74 -5.94 -2.45 -6.43
CA VAL A 74 -7.35 -2.77 -6.66
C VAL A 74 -8.08 -2.78 -5.33
N ALA A 75 -9.24 -2.12 -5.29
CA ALA A 75 -10.08 -2.05 -4.12
C ALA A 75 -10.41 -3.43 -3.55
N ALA A 76 -10.11 -3.62 -2.27
CA ALA A 76 -10.42 -4.83 -1.54
C ALA A 76 -11.03 -4.47 -0.18
N GLY A 77 -12.24 -4.99 0.06
CA GLY A 77 -13.07 -4.61 1.20
C GLY A 77 -14.15 -3.58 0.84
N ASP A 78 -15.08 -3.40 1.76
CA ASP A 78 -16.10 -2.35 1.69
C ASP A 78 -15.66 -1.10 2.47
N GLN A 79 -16.54 -0.09 2.52
CA GLN A 79 -16.29 1.14 3.28
C GLN A 79 -16.08 0.89 4.78
N GLY A 80 -16.77 -0.09 5.36
CA GLY A 80 -16.62 -0.45 6.77
C GLY A 80 -15.24 -1.02 7.06
N PHE A 81 -14.77 -1.94 6.20
CA PHE A 81 -13.42 -2.51 6.27
C PHE A 81 -12.35 -1.41 6.20
N HIS A 82 -12.45 -0.51 5.21
CA HIS A 82 -11.48 0.58 5.07
C HIS A 82 -11.53 1.55 6.26
N THR A 83 -12.69 1.79 6.87
CA THR A 83 -12.81 2.60 8.09
C THR A 83 -12.03 1.98 9.25
N VAL A 84 -12.18 0.67 9.47
CA VAL A 84 -11.43 -0.07 10.49
C VAL A 84 -9.93 -0.03 10.20
N LEU A 85 -9.55 -0.25 8.96
CA LEU A 85 -8.15 -0.21 8.52
C LEU A 85 -7.50 1.16 8.72
N ASN A 86 -8.24 2.24 8.46
CA ASN A 86 -7.74 3.59 8.69
C ASN A 86 -7.51 3.89 10.16
N ASN A 87 -8.45 3.47 11.02
CA ASN A 87 -8.30 3.60 12.47
C ASN A 87 -7.08 2.80 12.96
N LEU A 88 -6.77 1.67 12.30
CA LEU A 88 -5.57 0.88 12.58
C LEU A 88 -4.30 1.66 12.21
N TYR A 89 -4.25 2.26 11.02
CA TYR A 89 -3.12 3.10 10.61
C TYR A 89 -2.88 4.25 11.59
N GLU A 90 -3.94 4.98 11.94
CA GLU A 90 -3.88 6.12 12.86
C GLU A 90 -3.43 5.68 14.26
N ARG A 91 -4.07 4.64 14.81
CA ARG A 91 -3.77 4.11 16.15
C ARG A 91 -2.29 3.75 16.32
N TYR A 92 -1.69 3.15 15.29
CA TYR A 92 -0.30 2.70 15.34
C TYR A 92 0.68 3.64 14.62
N GLN A 93 0.23 4.80 14.17
CA GLN A 93 0.99 5.80 13.40
C GLN A 93 1.66 5.23 12.13
N ILE A 94 1.06 4.20 11.53
CA ILE A 94 1.58 3.54 10.35
C ILE A 94 1.37 4.43 9.14
N LYS A 95 2.45 4.70 8.40
CA LYS A 95 2.36 5.42 7.13
C LYS A 95 1.86 4.49 6.04
N ALA A 96 0.76 4.86 5.39
CA ALA A 96 0.10 4.06 4.36
C ALA A 96 -0.19 4.91 3.11
N TRP A 97 0.20 4.40 1.95
CA TRP A 97 0.15 5.12 0.67
C TRP A 97 -0.17 4.20 -0.51
N ASP A 98 -1.00 4.68 -1.44
CA ASP A 98 -1.25 4.02 -2.73
C ASP A 98 -0.89 4.97 -3.85
N PHE A 99 0.12 4.61 -4.64
CA PHE A 99 0.55 5.40 -5.79
C PHE A 99 -0.20 4.95 -7.02
N MET A 100 -0.93 5.86 -7.65
CA MET A 100 -1.75 5.55 -8.80
C MET A 100 -1.60 6.64 -9.86
N SER A 101 -1.49 6.26 -11.13
CA SER A 101 -1.55 7.23 -12.22
C SER A 101 -2.93 7.88 -12.28
N HIS A 102 -3.01 9.18 -12.55
CA HIS A 102 -4.31 9.81 -12.84
C HIS A 102 -4.99 9.24 -14.10
N ARG A 103 -4.24 8.54 -14.97
CA ARG A 103 -4.75 7.84 -16.15
C ARG A 103 -5.16 6.41 -15.88
N ASP A 104 -4.99 5.91 -14.66
CA ASP A 104 -5.27 4.52 -14.33
C ASP A 104 -6.77 4.22 -14.43
N TRP A 105 -7.15 3.41 -15.42
CA TRP A 105 -8.55 3.07 -15.65
C TRP A 105 -9.14 2.18 -14.56
N THR A 106 -8.31 1.49 -13.77
CA THR A 106 -8.84 0.64 -12.69
C THR A 106 -9.54 1.46 -11.61
N VAL A 107 -9.33 2.78 -11.55
CA VAL A 107 -10.12 3.69 -10.70
C VAL A 107 -11.64 3.54 -10.92
N HIS A 108 -12.06 3.23 -12.14
CA HIS A 108 -13.45 2.99 -12.51
C HIS A 108 -13.95 1.59 -12.12
N THR A 109 -13.10 0.71 -11.64
CA THR A 109 -13.54 -0.57 -11.04
C THR A 109 -13.82 -0.44 -9.53
N HIS A 110 -13.50 0.71 -8.95
CA HIS A 110 -13.52 0.95 -7.50
C HIS A 110 -14.73 1.74 -7.01
N HIS A 111 -15.76 1.89 -7.86
CA HIS A 111 -16.90 2.77 -7.62
C HIS A 111 -17.53 2.52 -6.24
N PHE A 112 -17.38 3.51 -5.36
CA PHE A 112 -17.91 3.67 -4.00
C PHE A 112 -17.05 3.17 -2.81
N ALA A 113 -16.59 1.91 -2.76
CA ALA A 113 -15.94 1.38 -1.54
C ALA A 113 -14.57 2.03 -1.22
N PHE A 114 -13.75 2.29 -2.24
CA PHE A 114 -12.37 2.74 -2.06
C PHE A 114 -12.22 4.24 -1.77
N ARG A 115 -13.31 5.02 -1.88
CA ARG A 115 -13.31 6.45 -1.55
C ARG A 115 -13.10 6.73 -0.06
N SER A 116 -13.17 5.70 0.76
CA SER A 116 -13.05 5.76 2.21
C SER A 116 -11.66 5.38 2.73
N TRP A 117 -10.71 5.04 1.87
CA TRP A 117 -9.35 4.67 2.28
C TRP A 117 -8.54 5.93 2.66
N ARG A 118 -8.16 6.06 3.94
CA ARG A 118 -7.29 7.13 4.49
C ARG A 118 -5.79 6.81 4.38
N GLY A 119 -5.40 5.68 3.77
CA GLY A 119 -4.09 5.69 3.11
C GLY A 119 -4.10 6.84 2.12
N HIS A 120 -3.09 7.72 2.10
CA HIS A 120 -3.14 8.80 1.11
C HIS A 120 -3.04 8.14 -0.26
N ARG A 121 -4.19 8.05 -0.96
CA ARG A 121 -4.19 7.71 -2.37
C ARG A 121 -3.59 8.90 -3.09
N TYR A 122 -2.43 8.64 -3.62
CA TYR A 122 -1.55 9.57 -4.23
C TYR A 122 -1.70 9.45 -5.73
N ILE A 123 -2.53 10.34 -6.26
CA ILE A 123 -2.73 10.42 -7.69
C ILE A 123 -1.54 11.20 -8.26
N LEU A 124 -0.68 10.49 -8.98
CA LEU A 124 0.46 11.06 -9.65
C LEU A 124 -0.04 12.08 -10.69
N PRO A 125 0.32 13.37 -10.57
CA PRO A 125 -0.17 14.40 -11.47
C PRO A 125 0.40 14.19 -12.87
N GLU A 126 -0.25 14.78 -13.87
CA GLU A 126 0.25 14.78 -15.25
C GLU A 126 1.72 15.26 -15.34
N ALA A 127 2.12 16.25 -14.54
CA ALA A 127 3.49 16.76 -14.51
C ALA A 127 4.54 15.68 -14.19
N VAL A 128 4.19 14.65 -13.41
CA VAL A 128 5.05 13.48 -13.12
C VAL A 128 4.82 12.39 -14.18
N VAL A 129 3.56 12.08 -14.45
CA VAL A 129 3.16 10.96 -15.33
C VAL A 129 3.64 11.16 -16.77
N GLN A 130 3.63 12.38 -17.30
CA GLN A 130 4.03 12.66 -18.69
C GLN A 130 5.46 12.21 -19.01
N HIS A 131 6.38 12.30 -18.04
CA HIS A 131 7.79 11.95 -18.23
C HIS A 131 8.02 10.44 -18.34
N CYS A 132 7.07 9.63 -17.88
CA CYS A 132 7.11 8.17 -17.92
C CYS A 132 5.81 7.57 -18.48
N GLY A 133 5.08 8.34 -19.28
CA GLY A 133 3.70 8.01 -19.70
C GLY A 133 3.60 6.70 -20.47
N ALA A 134 4.59 6.37 -21.30
CA ALA A 134 4.65 5.10 -22.02
C ALA A 134 4.71 3.90 -21.07
N GLU A 135 5.39 4.05 -19.93
CA GLU A 135 5.67 2.97 -18.99
C GLU A 135 4.49 2.62 -18.08
N PHE A 136 3.50 3.50 -18.01
CA PHE A 136 2.20 3.18 -17.40
C PHE A 136 1.32 2.32 -18.32
N GLY A 137 1.71 2.15 -19.60
CA GLY A 137 0.94 1.40 -20.57
C GLY A 137 -0.37 2.08 -20.99
N PRO A 138 -1.14 1.45 -21.89
CA PRO A 138 -2.33 2.05 -22.48
C PRO A 138 -3.46 2.31 -21.47
N GLN A 139 -3.47 1.58 -20.35
CA GLN A 139 -4.48 1.69 -19.30
C GLN A 139 -4.03 2.57 -18.12
N GLY A 140 -2.81 3.13 -18.16
CA GLY A 140 -2.28 3.90 -17.05
C GLY A 140 -1.87 3.07 -15.82
N HIS A 141 -1.89 1.74 -15.89
CA HIS A 141 -1.89 0.84 -14.73
C HIS A 141 -0.56 0.11 -14.49
N PHE A 142 0.40 0.14 -15.41
CA PHE A 142 1.61 -0.69 -15.26
C PHE A 142 2.51 -0.20 -14.13
N ILE A 143 2.97 -1.14 -13.30
CA ILE A 143 3.84 -0.86 -12.13
C ILE A 143 5.14 -0.14 -12.52
N LEU A 144 5.67 -0.41 -13.72
CA LEU A 144 6.90 0.21 -14.21
C LEU A 144 6.76 1.74 -14.27
N GLY A 145 5.62 2.24 -14.72
CA GLY A 145 5.30 3.67 -14.69
C GLY A 145 5.34 4.25 -13.28
N CYS A 146 4.77 3.56 -12.29
CA CYS A 146 4.81 4.01 -10.90
C CYS A 146 6.24 4.09 -10.35
N LEU A 147 7.09 3.12 -10.68
CA LEU A 147 8.50 3.10 -10.24
C LEU A 147 9.30 4.22 -10.93
N LYS A 148 9.11 4.41 -12.24
CA LYS A 148 9.74 5.50 -13.01
C LYS A 148 9.30 6.87 -12.52
N ALA A 149 8.04 7.02 -12.15
CA ALA A 149 7.52 8.23 -11.55
C ALA A 149 8.18 8.51 -10.18
N ALA A 150 8.35 7.48 -9.34
CA ALA A 150 9.05 7.62 -8.07
C ALA A 150 10.53 8.02 -8.25
N GLU A 151 11.25 7.38 -9.18
CA GLU A 151 12.64 7.74 -9.54
C GLU A 151 12.73 9.19 -10.03
N TRP A 152 11.79 9.62 -10.88
CA TRP A 152 11.74 10.99 -11.38
C TRP A 152 11.47 11.99 -10.26
N MET A 153 10.52 11.68 -9.35
CA MET A 153 10.19 12.51 -8.20
C MET A 153 11.39 12.69 -7.26
N GLU A 154 12.09 11.60 -6.94
CA GLU A 154 13.31 11.62 -6.14
C GLU A 154 14.39 12.50 -6.78
N SER A 155 14.65 12.29 -8.08
CA SER A 155 15.68 13.02 -8.83
C SER A 155 15.39 14.52 -8.95
N ASN A 156 14.12 14.92 -8.92
CA ASN A 156 13.69 16.31 -9.08
C ASN A 156 13.23 16.95 -7.76
N GLY A 157 13.40 16.25 -6.62
CA GLY A 157 13.04 16.76 -5.29
C GLY A 157 11.57 17.18 -5.19
N THR A 158 10.68 16.52 -5.93
CA THR A 158 9.28 16.91 -6.05
C THR A 158 8.38 15.88 -5.37
N ASP A 159 7.62 16.36 -4.41
CA ASP A 159 6.59 15.62 -3.70
C ASP A 159 5.19 16.02 -4.18
N GLN A 160 5.05 16.46 -5.45
CA GLN A 160 3.81 16.96 -6.07
C GLN A 160 2.71 15.89 -6.20
N VAL A 161 2.47 15.15 -5.14
CA VAL A 161 1.53 14.06 -5.08
C VAL A 161 0.28 14.63 -4.45
N LYS A 162 -0.73 14.88 -5.28
CA LYS A 162 -2.01 15.36 -4.78
C LYS A 162 -2.74 14.18 -4.16
N SER A 163 -3.01 14.25 -2.86
CA SER A 163 -3.95 13.32 -2.27
C SER A 163 -5.30 13.50 -2.95
N ALA A 164 -5.93 12.39 -3.34
CA ALA A 164 -7.29 12.43 -3.86
C ALA A 164 -8.31 12.97 -2.84
N TYR A 165 -7.92 13.00 -1.55
CA TYR A 165 -8.79 13.34 -0.43
C TYR A 165 -8.11 14.39 0.47
N SER A 166 -8.79 15.51 0.72
CA SER A 166 -8.45 16.42 1.81
C SER A 166 -9.17 15.95 3.07
N TYR A 167 -8.42 15.59 4.11
CA TYR A 167 -8.98 15.23 5.43
C TYR A 167 -9.00 16.41 6.38
#